data_AF-A0A3M5ZSJ0-F1
#
_entry.id   AF-A0A3M5ZSJ0-F1
#
_cell.length_a   1.000
_cell.length_b   1.000
_cell.length_c   1.000
_cell.angle_alpha   90.00
_cell.angle_beta   90.00
_cell.angle_gamma   90.00
#
_symmetry.space_group_name_H-M   'P 1'
#
loop_
_entity.id
_entity.type
_entity.pdbx_description
1 polymer ?
#
loop_
_entity_poly.entity_id
_entity_poly.type
_entity_poly.pdbx_seq_one_letter_code
_entity_poly.pdbx_strand_id
1 'polypeptide(L)'
;MMDQKFLFWHVKIFPLFWSIHMPDLEAVTAPLQRPDNWSSSNAACCARYQIVAAAEPALLCQVLNLFAMQYLIPDQLSVARQEKTLLIGLQVASLSWHRAQVIGEKMRNLIDVCSVEVEQIDAQNSPQTHVALATG
;
A
#
# COMPACT_ATOMS: atom_id res chain seq x y z
N MET A 1 -24.14 -20.98 -25.15
CA MET A 1 -25.19 -21.46 -24.23
C MET A 1 -24.55 -21.63 -22.86
N MET A 2 -25.14 -20.97 -21.86
CA MET A 2 -24.83 -20.95 -20.42
C MET A 2 -23.61 -20.10 -19.98
N ASP A 3 -23.68 -19.32 -18.92
CA ASP A 3 -24.76 -18.56 -18.28
C ASP A 3 -24.06 -17.57 -17.34
N GLN A 4 -24.42 -16.30 -17.45
CA GLN A 4 -23.89 -15.20 -16.65
C GLN A 4 -24.62 -15.18 -15.30
N LYS A 5 -23.92 -15.46 -14.20
CA LYS A 5 -24.48 -15.29 -12.85
C LYS A 5 -23.56 -14.46 -11.97
N PHE A 6 -23.61 -13.15 -12.21
CA PHE A 6 -23.28 -12.15 -11.21
C PHE A 6 -24.25 -12.33 -10.04
N LEU A 7 -23.71 -12.64 -8.86
CA LEU A 7 -24.44 -12.67 -7.60
C LEU A 7 -24.80 -11.22 -7.21
N PHE A 8 -25.87 -10.73 -7.82
CA PHE A 8 -26.60 -9.54 -7.40
C PHE A 8 -27.11 -9.77 -5.98
N TRP A 9 -26.50 -9.09 -5.03
CA TRP A 9 -27.03 -8.95 -3.68
C TRP A 9 -28.42 -8.30 -3.75
N HIS A 10 -29.44 -9.11 -3.49
CA HIS A 10 -30.83 -8.71 -3.53
C HIS A 10 -31.21 -8.04 -2.20
N VAL A 11 -30.79 -6.79 -2.02
CA VAL A 11 -31.24 -5.94 -0.92
C VAL A 11 -32.61 -5.35 -1.30
N LYS A 12 -33.68 -6.01 -0.86
CA LYS A 12 -35.06 -5.47 -0.88
C LYS A 12 -35.18 -4.41 0.21
N ILE A 13 -35.07 -3.13 -0.14
CA ILE A 13 -35.45 -2.03 0.75
C ILE A 13 -36.90 -1.65 0.44
N PHE A 14 -37.80 -2.02 1.36
CA PHE A 14 -39.16 -1.49 1.43
C PHE A 14 -39.11 -0.01 1.87
N PRO A 15 -39.86 0.92 1.25
CA PRO A 15 -39.99 2.26 1.75
C PRO A 15 -41.06 2.27 2.85
N LEU A 16 -40.65 2.17 4.12
CA LEU A 16 -41.51 2.54 5.23
C LEU A 16 -41.38 4.05 5.45
N PHE A 17 -42.38 4.75 4.92
CA PHE A 17 -42.64 6.17 5.11
C PHE A 17 -42.90 6.43 6.60
N TRP A 18 -41.88 6.87 7.33
CA TRP A 18 -42.03 7.40 8.68
C TRP A 18 -41.63 8.88 8.64
N SER A 19 -42.61 9.75 8.87
CA SER A 19 -42.41 11.19 9.09
C SER A 19 -41.52 11.38 10.32
N ILE A 20 -40.26 11.74 10.09
CA ILE A 20 -39.38 12.25 11.13
C ILE A 20 -39.53 13.77 11.11
N HIS A 21 -40.18 14.29 12.15
CA HIS A 21 -40.07 15.70 12.52
C HIS A 21 -38.58 15.98 12.82
N MET A 22 -37.92 16.72 11.94
CA MET A 22 -36.50 17.08 12.06
C MET A 22 -36.40 18.19 13.12
N PRO A 23 -35.84 17.94 14.32
CA PRO A 23 -35.44 19.03 15.20
C PRO A 23 -34.32 19.80 14.49
N ASP A 24 -34.32 21.12 14.67
CA ASP A 24 -33.36 22.05 14.07
C ASP A 24 -31.93 21.55 14.29
N LEU A 25 -31.21 21.26 13.20
CA LEU A 25 -29.81 20.84 13.27
C LEU A 25 -28.99 22.08 13.63
N GLU A 26 -28.80 22.32 14.93
CA GLU A 26 -27.66 23.08 15.43
C GLU A 26 -26.41 22.51 14.76
N ALA A 27 -25.79 23.31 13.89
CA ALA A 27 -24.61 22.92 13.14
C ALA A 27 -23.50 22.58 14.15
N VAL A 28 -23.25 21.28 14.32
CA VAL A 28 -22.11 20.79 15.08
C VAL A 28 -20.88 21.36 14.40
N THR A 29 -20.24 22.35 15.03
CA THR A 29 -18.93 22.86 14.62
C THR A 29 -17.98 21.68 14.65
N ALA A 30 -17.79 21.04 13.49
CA ALA A 30 -16.95 19.87 13.37
C ALA A 30 -15.56 20.27 13.90
N PRO A 31 -15.00 19.56 14.89
CA PRO A 31 -13.61 19.77 15.27
C PRO A 31 -12.76 19.61 14.02
N LEU A 32 -11.74 20.47 13.91
CA LEU A 32 -10.76 20.54 12.82
C LEU A 32 -10.56 19.14 12.20
N GLN A 33 -11.08 18.97 10.98
CA GLN A 33 -11.17 17.70 10.28
C GLN A 33 -9.84 16.94 10.41
N ARG A 34 -9.88 15.69 10.92
CA ARG A 34 -8.67 14.86 11.03
C ARG A 34 -7.94 14.88 9.68
N PRO A 35 -6.64 15.18 9.63
CA PRO A 35 -5.90 15.13 8.39
C PRO A 35 -6.11 13.75 7.76
N ASP A 36 -6.60 13.74 6.52
CA ASP A 36 -6.87 12.49 5.81
C ASP A 36 -5.54 11.93 5.28
N ASN A 37 -4.81 11.24 6.17
CA ASN A 37 -3.53 10.62 5.87
C ASN A 37 -3.63 9.50 4.81
N TRP A 38 -4.87 9.08 4.48
CA TRP A 38 -5.19 8.06 3.48
C TRP A 38 -5.63 8.62 2.14
N SER A 39 -5.94 9.92 2.06
CA SER A 39 -6.35 10.56 0.81
C SER A 39 -5.24 10.42 -0.23
N SER A 40 -5.63 10.17 -1.48
CA SER A 40 -4.74 10.23 -2.65
C SER A 40 -4.14 11.61 -2.87
N SER A 41 -4.66 12.64 -2.19
CA SER A 41 -4.13 14.00 -2.16
C SER A 41 -2.94 14.16 -1.22
N ASN A 42 -2.70 13.21 -0.31
CA ASN A 42 -1.51 13.24 0.54
C ASN A 42 -0.26 12.96 -0.33
N ALA A 43 0.86 13.63 -0.04
CA ALA A 43 2.04 13.61 -0.91
C ALA A 43 2.42 12.19 -1.35
N ALA A 44 2.38 11.95 -2.66
CA ALA A 44 2.76 10.68 -3.24
C ALA A 44 4.27 10.46 -3.00
N CYS A 45 4.58 9.38 -2.31
CA CYS A 45 5.94 9.01 -1.93
C CYS A 45 6.35 7.77 -2.72
N CYS A 46 7.66 7.58 -2.89
CA CYS A 46 8.23 6.30 -3.26
C CYS A 46 8.66 5.58 -1.97
N ALA A 47 8.22 4.35 -1.77
CA ALA A 47 8.58 3.54 -0.61
C ALA A 47 9.47 2.37 -1.04
N ARG A 48 10.51 2.09 -0.25
CA ARG A 48 11.35 0.92 -0.40
C ARG A 48 11.13 -0.04 0.76
N TYR A 49 10.87 -1.29 0.43
CA TYR A 49 10.73 -2.40 1.36
C TYR A 49 11.96 -3.28 1.27
N GLN A 50 12.60 -3.54 2.41
CA GLN A 50 13.67 -4.53 2.53
C GLN A 50 13.18 -5.65 3.44
N ILE A 51 13.08 -6.86 2.89
CA ILE A 51 12.45 -8.00 3.55
C ILE A 51 13.48 -9.11 3.66
N VAL A 52 13.58 -9.67 4.86
CA VAL A 52 14.44 -10.81 5.16
C VAL A 52 13.56 -11.92 5.71
N ALA A 53 13.64 -13.10 5.12
CA ALA A 53 12.83 -14.25 5.56
C ALA A 53 13.48 -15.57 5.21
N ALA A 54 13.03 -16.67 5.84
CA ALA A 54 13.47 -18.01 5.49
C ALA A 54 13.18 -18.31 4.00
N ALA A 55 14.05 -19.10 3.37
CA ALA A 55 13.95 -19.46 1.96
C ALA A 55 12.82 -20.49 1.72
N GLU A 56 11.58 -20.01 1.77
CA GLU A 56 10.36 -20.78 1.55
C GLU A 56 9.85 -20.64 0.10
N PRO A 57 9.36 -21.72 -0.54
CA PRO A 57 8.89 -21.68 -1.93
C PRO A 57 7.73 -20.69 -2.17
N ALA A 58 6.87 -20.50 -1.17
CA ALA A 58 5.68 -19.66 -1.28
C ALA A 58 5.94 -18.17 -0.99
N LEU A 59 7.09 -17.82 -0.40
CA LEU A 59 7.35 -16.50 0.15
C LEU A 59 7.18 -15.38 -0.88
N LEU A 60 7.83 -15.50 -2.04
CA LEU A 60 7.79 -14.46 -3.06
C LEU A 60 6.37 -14.22 -3.57
N CYS A 61 5.59 -15.30 -3.74
CA CYS A 61 4.20 -15.22 -4.15
C CYS A 61 3.34 -14.53 -3.08
N GLN A 62 3.55 -14.83 -1.80
CA GLN A 62 2.82 -14.18 -0.70
C GLN A 62 3.12 -12.68 -0.63
N VAL A 63 4.41 -12.31 -0.76
CA VAL A 63 4.85 -10.90 -0.78
C VAL A 63 4.19 -10.17 -1.94
N LEU A 64 4.30 -10.69 -3.16
CA LEU A 64 3.71 -10.05 -4.34
C LEU A 64 2.17 -10.02 -4.29
N ASN A 65 1.54 -11.06 -3.74
CA ASN A 65 0.10 -11.10 -3.55
C ASN A 65 -0.40 -10.01 -2.60
N LEU A 66 0.38 -9.68 -1.55
CA LEU A 66 0.05 -8.56 -0.67
C LEU A 66 -0.10 -7.28 -1.50
N PHE A 67 0.91 -6.88 -2.27
CA PHE A 67 0.84 -5.69 -3.11
C PHE A 67 -0.27 -5.74 -4.16
N ALA A 68 -0.49 -6.91 -4.79
CA ALA A 68 -1.56 -7.12 -5.75
C ALA A 68 -2.94 -6.84 -5.14
N MET A 69 -3.21 -7.28 -3.90
CA MET A 69 -4.46 -6.98 -3.19
C MET A 69 -4.64 -5.49 -2.87
N GLN A 70 -3.56 -4.69 -2.88
CA GLN A 70 -3.63 -3.24 -2.74
C GLN A 70 -3.65 -2.50 -4.08
N TYR A 71 -3.71 -3.21 -5.20
CA TYR A 71 -3.61 -2.65 -6.56
C TYR A 71 -2.31 -1.84 -6.76
N LEU A 72 -1.22 -2.28 -6.12
CA LEU A 72 0.10 -1.67 -6.25
C LEU A 72 0.98 -2.52 -7.15
N ILE A 73 1.64 -1.87 -8.11
CA ILE A 73 2.62 -2.48 -9.00
C ILE A 73 3.99 -1.97 -8.55
N PRO A 74 4.92 -2.87 -8.16
CA PRO A 74 6.28 -2.46 -7.84
C PRO A 74 7.02 -1.91 -9.06
N ASP A 75 7.73 -0.80 -8.88
CA ASP A 75 8.64 -0.25 -9.89
C ASP A 75 9.92 -1.09 -10.01
N GLN A 76 10.41 -1.61 -8.88
CA GLN A 76 11.58 -2.48 -8.83
C GLN A 76 11.35 -3.65 -7.87
N LEU A 77 11.85 -4.83 -8.27
CA LEU A 77 11.89 -6.04 -7.46
C LEU A 77 13.28 -6.67 -7.59
N SER A 78 13.93 -6.90 -6.46
CA SER A 78 15.18 -7.65 -6.36
C SER A 78 14.98 -8.80 -5.40
N VAL A 79 15.52 -9.97 -5.74
CA VAL A 79 15.49 -11.16 -4.90
C VAL A 79 16.87 -11.80 -4.93
N ALA A 80 17.46 -11.99 -3.75
CA ALA A 80 18.71 -12.72 -3.60
C ALA A 80 18.54 -13.80 -2.54
N ARG A 81 18.99 -15.02 -2.85
CA ARG A 81 19.08 -16.09 -1.87
C ARG A 81 20.46 -16.08 -1.24
N GLN A 82 20.51 -16.00 0.09
CA GLN A 82 21.71 -16.22 0.88
C GLN A 82 21.49 -17.41 1.81
N GLU A 83 22.16 -18.52 1.51
CA GLU A 83 22.05 -19.76 2.27
C GLU A 83 20.59 -20.23 2.46
N LYS A 84 20.02 -20.01 3.65
CA LYS A 84 18.67 -20.40 4.07
C LYS A 84 17.70 -19.21 4.13
N THR A 85 18.12 -18.05 3.65
CA THR A 85 17.37 -16.79 3.74
C THR A 85 17.17 -16.20 2.36
N LEU A 86 16.05 -15.51 2.16
CA LEU A 86 15.76 -14.68 1.00
C LEU A 86 15.79 -13.22 1.43
N LEU A 87 16.56 -12.44 0.68
CA LEU A 87 16.60 -10.98 0.73
C LEU A 87 15.75 -10.47 -0.43
N ILE A 88 14.67 -9.76 -0.10
CA ILE A 88 13.74 -9.23 -1.09
C ILE A 88 13.72 -7.72 -0.96
N GLY A 89 14.04 -7.01 -2.05
CA GLY A 89 13.91 -5.58 -2.17
C GLY A 89 12.73 -5.23 -3.08
N LEU A 90 11.81 -4.39 -2.61
CA LEU A 90 10.73 -3.83 -3.43
C LEU A 90 10.74 -2.31 -3.38
N GLN A 91 10.51 -1.68 -4.52
CA GLN A 91 10.23 -0.24 -4.60
C GLN A 91 8.84 -0.03 -5.18
N VAL A 92 8.04 0.83 -4.56
CA VAL A 92 6.67 1.15 -4.98
C VAL A 92 6.46 2.65 -4.90
N ALA A 93 6.00 3.27 -5.99
CA ALA A 93 5.62 4.67 -6.06
C ALA A 93 4.12 4.89 -5.79
N SER A 94 3.72 6.16 -5.76
CA SER A 94 2.31 6.58 -5.80
C SER A 94 1.45 6.13 -4.61
N LEU A 95 2.07 5.99 -3.43
CA LEU A 95 1.35 5.78 -2.16
C LEU A 95 1.76 6.81 -1.11
N SER A 96 0.85 7.11 -0.18
CA SER A 96 1.20 7.94 0.97
C SER A 96 2.14 7.17 1.91
N TRP A 97 3.01 7.89 2.62
CA TRP A 97 3.94 7.26 3.56
C TRP A 97 3.23 6.39 4.61
N HIS A 98 2.09 6.85 5.11
CA HIS A 98 1.30 6.09 6.07
C HIS A 98 0.77 4.77 5.47
N ARG A 99 0.31 4.78 4.21
CA ARG A 99 -0.07 3.52 3.52
C ARG A 99 1.13 2.58 3.40
N ALA A 100 2.31 3.11 3.10
CA ALA A 100 3.51 2.30 2.98
C ALA A 100 3.85 1.56 4.28
N GLN A 101 3.78 2.27 5.40
CA GLN A 101 3.97 1.74 6.76
C GLN A 101 2.94 0.66 7.10
N VAL A 102 1.65 0.91 6.83
CA VAL A 102 0.58 -0.07 7.08
C VAL A 102 0.77 -1.36 6.28
N ILE A 103 1.26 -1.26 5.03
CA ILE A 103 1.59 -2.45 4.23
C ILE A 103 2.75 -3.23 4.84
N GLY A 104 3.81 -2.55 5.29
CA GLY A 104 4.94 -3.21 5.97
C GLY A 104 4.53 -3.91 7.26
N GLU A 105 3.65 -3.28 8.04
CA GLU A 105 3.05 -3.89 9.23
C GLU A 105 2.20 -5.11 8.88
N LYS A 106 1.34 -5.01 7.86
CA LYS A 106 0.56 -6.15 7.36
C LYS A 106 1.46 -7.29 6.91
N MET A 107 2.58 -6.99 6.26
CA MET A 107 3.53 -8.00 5.82
C MET A 107 4.11 -8.78 7.00
N ARG A 108 4.57 -8.09 8.05
CA ARG A 108 5.10 -8.72 9.28
C ARG A 108 4.07 -9.58 10.02
N ASN A 109 2.79 -9.25 9.90
CA ASN A 109 1.72 -9.98 10.59
C ASN A 109 1.15 -11.15 9.78
N LEU A 110 1.26 -11.12 8.44
CA LEU A 110 0.59 -12.09 7.56
C LEU A 110 1.55 -13.07 6.89
N ILE A 111 2.84 -12.76 6.84
CA ILE A 111 3.85 -13.55 6.16
C ILE A 111 4.93 -13.92 7.19
N ASP A 112 5.42 -15.15 7.14
CA ASP A 112 6.52 -15.60 7.99
C ASP A 112 7.83 -14.97 7.50
N VAL A 113 8.16 -13.82 8.10
CA VAL A 113 9.33 -12.99 7.76
C VAL A 113 10.17 -12.72 9.01
N CYS A 114 11.49 -12.70 8.85
CA CYS A 114 12.41 -12.36 9.94
C CYS A 114 12.42 -10.85 10.22
N SER A 115 12.43 -10.03 9.16
CA SER A 115 12.33 -8.58 9.28
C SER A 115 11.74 -7.94 8.03
N VAL A 116 11.12 -6.77 8.22
CA VAL A 116 10.66 -5.88 7.15
C VAL A 116 11.00 -4.46 7.54
N GLU A 117 11.90 -3.85 6.78
CA GLU A 117 12.23 -2.43 6.88
C GLU A 117 11.51 -1.67 5.76
N VAL A 118 10.96 -0.51 6.10
CA VAL A 118 10.26 0.36 5.17
C VAL A 118 10.89 1.74 5.22
N GLU A 119 11.33 2.23 4.07
CA GLU A 119 12.00 3.52 3.91
C GLU A 119 11.27 4.41 2.91
N GLN A 120 11.24 5.70 3.20
CA GLN A 120 10.77 6.73 2.27
C GLN A 120 11.93 7.13 1.36
N ILE A 121 11.76 6.92 0.07
CA ILE A 121 12.68 7.42 -0.95
C ILE A 121 12.12 8.74 -1.47
N ASP A 122 12.60 9.83 -0.89
CA ASP A 122 12.38 11.14 -1.47
C ASP A 122 13.18 11.24 -2.78
N ALA A 123 12.56 11.78 -3.82
CA ALA A 123 13.15 11.93 -5.16
C ALA A 123 14.40 12.86 -5.21
N GLN A 124 14.93 13.30 -4.06
CA GLN A 124 16.01 14.26 -3.93
C GLN A 124 17.40 13.63 -3.75
N ASN A 125 17.54 12.31 -3.72
CA ASN A 125 18.87 11.67 -3.60
C ASN A 125 19.13 10.67 -4.74
N SER A 126 19.20 11.17 -5.97
CA SER A 126 20.10 10.56 -6.95
C SER A 126 21.50 11.07 -6.64
N PRO A 127 22.51 10.23 -6.37
CA PRO A 127 23.89 10.68 -6.41
C PRO A 127 24.16 11.14 -7.85
N GLN A 128 24.07 12.46 -8.06
CA GLN A 128 24.50 13.11 -9.29
C GLN A 128 25.99 12.79 -9.44
N THR A 129 26.28 11.73 -10.19
CA THR A 129 27.63 11.44 -10.65
C THR A 129 27.93 12.52 -11.66
N HIS A 130 28.47 13.64 -11.17
CA HIS A 130 28.97 14.72 -11.98
C HIS A 130 30.20 14.17 -12.70
N VAL A 131 29.99 13.56 -13.86
CA VAL A 131 31.07 13.15 -14.76
C VAL A 131 31.72 14.44 -15.24
N ALA A 132 32.81 14.81 -14.60
CA ALA A 132 33.67 15.89 -15.04
C ALA A 132 34.23 15.50 -16.42
N LEU A 133 33.68 16.12 -17.46
CA LEU A 133 34.30 16.12 -18.79
C LEU A 133 35.61 16.90 -18.70
N ALA A 134 36.72 16.16 -18.68
CA ALA A 134 38.04 16.72 -18.92
C ALA A 134 38.15 17.09 -20.40
N THR A 135 38.06 18.38 -20.71
CA THR A 135 38.56 18.93 -21.97
C THR A 135 40.06 19.12 -21.84
N GLY A 136 40.81 18.49 -22.75
CA GLY A 136 42.25 18.64 -22.90
C GLY A 136 42.68 19.91 -23.64
#